data_AF-X1ES64-F1
#
_entry.id   AF-X1ES64-F1
#
_cell.length_a   1.000
_cell.length_b   1.000
_cell.length_c   1.000
_cell.angle_alpha   90.00
_cell.angle_beta   90.00
_cell.angle_gamma   90.00
#
_symmetry.space_group_name_H-M   'P 1'
#
loop_
_entity.id
_entity.type
_entity.pdbx_description
1 polymer ?
#
loop_
_entity_poly.entity_id
_entity_poly.type
_entity_poly.pdbx_seq_one_letter_code
_entity_poly.pdbx_strand_id
1 'polypeptide(L)' 'MYLFNYKNEIEISHTCKLCLTEIKFTITRKAYEEIERFPLRKEFIHGIPAHKLILFTNKNLEI' A
#
# COMPACT_ATOMS: atom_id res chain seq x y z
N MET A 1 -14.56 8.86 10.46
CA MET A 1 -14.10 7.66 9.71
C MET A 1 -12.86 7.12 10.41
N TYR A 2 -12.95 5.93 10.99
CA TYR A 2 -11.98 5.32 11.91
C TYR A 2 -10.88 4.52 11.21
N LEU A 3 -10.41 4.98 10.04
CA LEU A 3 -9.47 4.19 9.22
C LEU A 3 -8.23 3.77 10.00
N PHE A 4 -7.75 4.65 10.87
CA PHE A 4 -6.52 4.47 11.64
C PHE A 4 -6.74 3.93 13.07
N ASN A 5 -7.96 3.66 13.53
CA ASN A 5 -8.27 2.99 14.83
C ASN A 5 -7.24 3.22 15.97
N TYR A 6 -6.91 4.50 16.28
CA TYR A 6 -5.92 4.92 17.29
C TYR A 6 -4.44 4.59 17.01
N LYS A 7 -4.13 3.91 15.92
CA LYS A 7 -2.76 3.68 15.42
C LYS A 7 -2.39 4.79 14.43
N ASN A 8 -1.15 5.27 14.49
CA ASN A 8 -0.67 6.29 13.54
C ASN A 8 -0.27 5.70 12.18
N GLU A 9 -0.39 4.39 12.01
CA GLU A 9 0.03 3.65 10.84
C GLU A 9 -0.85 2.43 10.59
N ILE A 10 -0.99 2.08 9.31
CA ILE A 10 -1.68 0.88 8.85
C ILE A 10 -0.70 0.12 7.97
N GLU A 11 -0.46 -1.14 8.32
CA GLU A 11 0.27 -2.09 7.48
C GLU A 11 -0.75 -2.74 6.53
N ILE A 12 -0.46 -2.66 5.24
CA ILE A 12 -1.22 -3.36 4.21
C ILE A 12 -0.27 -4.39 3.60
N SER A 13 -0.67 -5.66 3.61
CA SER A 13 0.05 -6.73 2.95
C SER A 13 -0.62 -7.09 1.64
N HIS A 14 0.18 -7.29 0.61
CA HIS A 14 -0.28 -7.79 -0.68
C HIS A 14 0.68 -8.85 -1.21
N THR A 15 0.13 -10.00 -1.60
CA THR A 15 0.93 -11.06 -2.20
C THR A 15 1.14 -10.77 -3.67
N CYS A 16 2.40 -10.69 -4.09
CA CYS A 16 2.69 -10.60 -5.51
C CYS A 16 2.30 -11.89 -6.23
N LYS A 17 1.51 -11.77 -7.30
CA LYS A 17 1.06 -12.92 -8.09
C LYS A 17 2.17 -13.58 -8.91
N LEU A 18 3.32 -12.92 -9.09
CA LEU A 18 4.43 -13.42 -9.91
C LEU A 18 5.44 -14.24 -9.12
N CYS A 19 5.90 -13.75 -7.95
CA CYS A 19 6.85 -14.48 -7.12
C CYS A 19 6.29 -14.98 -5.79
N LEU A 20 4.97 -14.83 -5.58
CA LEU A 20 4.24 -15.30 -4.38
C LEU A 20 4.80 -14.74 -3.06
N THR A 21 5.62 -13.70 -3.14
CA THR A 21 6.18 -13.02 -1.98
C THR A 21 5.18 -12.02 -1.43
N GLU A 22 5.01 -12.03 -0.12
CA GLU A 22 4.22 -11.02 0.57
C GLU A 22 4.99 -9.70 0.62
N ILE A 23 4.40 -8.65 0.05
CA ILE A 23 4.91 -7.29 0.17
C ILE A 23 4.06 -6.57 1.21
N LYS A 24 4.73 -6.09 2.24
CA LYS A 24 4.13 -5.27 3.28
C LYS A 24 4.46 -3.82 3.03
N PHE A 25 3.45 -2.96 3.14
CA PHE A 25 3.66 -1.53 3.05
C PHE A 25 2.88 -0.81 4.15
N THR A 26 3.58 0.09 4.81
CA THR A 26 3.02 0.92 5.87
C THR A 26 2.57 2.25 5.27
N ILE A 27 1.35 2.66 5.60
CA ILE A 27 0.84 4.00 5.34
C ILE A 27 0.66 4.66 6.69
N THR A 28 1.40 5.74 6.92
CA THR A 28 1.23 6.56 8.12
C THR A 28 0.06 7.52 7.92
N ARG A 29 -0.56 7.93 9.03
CA ARG A 29 -1.65 8.89 9.01
C ARG A 29 -1.24 10.22 8.35
N LYS A 30 -0.03 10.70 8.65
CA LYS A 30 0.53 11.92 8.02
C LYS A 30 0.60 11.78 6.51
N ALA A 31 1.22 10.70 6.03
CA ALA A 31 1.32 10.44 4.60
C ALA A 31 -0.06 10.31 3.95
N TYR A 32 -1.07 9.77 4.66
CA TYR A 32 -2.44 9.70 4.16
C TYR A 32 -3.14 11.07 4.12
N GLU A 33 -2.97 11.90 5.14
CA GLU A 33 -3.53 13.26 5.22
C GLU A 33 -2.91 14.20 4.17
N GLU A 34 -1.67 13.93 3.74
CA GLU A 34 -0.97 14.65 2.67
C GLU A 34 -1.39 14.21 1.24
N ILE A 35 -2.17 13.13 1.09
CA ILE A 35 -2.63 12.68 -0.23
C ILE A 35 -3.78 13.57 -0.71
N GLU A 36 -3.51 14.39 -1.72
CA GLU A 36 -4.51 15.26 -2.34
C GLU A 36 -5.46 14.51 -3.29
N ARG A 37 -5.02 13.39 -3.87
CA ARG A 37 -5.78 12.64 -4.90
C ARG A 37 -5.65 11.13 -4.72
N PHE A 38 -6.82 10.46 -4.71
CA PHE A 38 -6.93 9.01 -4.76
C PHE A 38 -7.31 8.54 -6.17
N PRO A 39 -6.94 7.30 -6.57
CA PRO A 39 -6.24 6.29 -5.77
C PRO A 39 -4.74 6.58 -5.60
N LEU A 40 -4.20 6.26 -4.43
CA LEU A 40 -2.76 6.30 -4.18
C LEU A 40 -2.08 5.20 -4.99
N ARG A 41 -1.19 5.58 -5.91
CA ARG A 41 -0.41 4.64 -6.70
C ARG A 41 0.95 4.39 -6.02
N LYS A 42 1.23 3.14 -5.66
CA LYS A 42 2.55 2.69 -5.21
C LYS A 42 3.13 1.67 -6.19
N GLU A 43 4.40 1.82 -6.53
CA GLU A 43 5.14 0.92 -7.40
C GLU A 43 6.26 0.24 -6.62
N PHE A 44 6.38 -1.08 -6.75
CA PHE A 44 7.42 -1.88 -6.13
C PHE A 44 8.08 -2.75 -7.19
N ILE A 45 9.40 -2.71 -7.28
CA ILE A 45 10.18 -3.61 -8.15
C ILE A 45 10.85 -4.63 -7.25
N HIS A 46 10.56 -5.91 -7.44
CA HIS A 46 11.06 -6.97 -6.57
C HIS A 46 11.19 -8.32 -7.31
N GLY A 47 11.79 -9.31 -6.63
CA GLY A 47 11.95 -10.69 -7.12
C GLY A 47 13.06 -10.92 -8.16
N ILE A 48 13.19 -12.17 -8.59
CA ILE A 48 14.16 -12.63 -9.61
C ILE A 48 13.41 -13.54 -10.61
N PRO A 49 13.25 -13.15 -11.89
CA PRO A 49 13.61 -11.85 -12.47
C PRO A 49 12.81 -10.69 -11.86
N ALA A 50 13.39 -9.49 -11.90
CA ALA A 50 12.78 -8.29 -11.34
C ALA A 50 11.47 -7.97 -12.06
N HIS A 51 10.39 -7.83 -11.30
CA HIS A 51 9.07 -7.50 -11.82
C HIS A 51 8.44 -6.38 -11.01
N LYS A 52 7.53 -5.66 -11.66
CA LYS A 52 6.86 -4.48 -11.11
C LYS A 52 5.48 -4.87 -10.56
N LEU A 53 5.27 -4.66 -9.26
CA LEU A 53 3.96 -4.65 -8.63
C LEU A 53 3.46 -3.21 -8.53
N ILE A 54 2.27 -2.94 -9.06
CA ILE A 54 1.61 -1.64 -8.97
C ILE A 54 0.36 -1.83 -8.12
N LEU A 55 0.28 -1.11 -7.01
CA LEU A 55 -0.87 -1.14 -6.11
C LEU A 55 -1.59 0.20 -6.16
N PHE A 56 -2.91 0.15 -6.23
CA PHE A 56 -3.79 1.30 -6.19
C PHE A 56 -4.61 1.22 -4.93
N THR A 57 -4.43 2.17 -4.03
CA THR A 57 -5.12 2.19 -2.74
C THR A 57 -6.18 3.28 -2.76
N ASN A 58 -7.43 2.95 -2.45
CA ASN A 58 -8.52 3.92 -2.40
C ASN A 58 -8.47 4.76 -1.10
N LYS A 59 -9.42 5.71 -0.95
CA LYS A 59 -9.52 6.55 0.26
C LYS A 59 -9.78 5.75 1.54
N ASN A 60 -10.30 4.54 1.43
CA ASN A 60 -10.55 3.65 2.57
C ASN A 60 -9.36 2.70 2.85
N LEU A 61 -8.22 2.88 2.18
CA LEU A 61 -7.05 2.03 2.31
C LEU A 61 -7.25 0.58 1.83
N GLU A 62 -8.22 0.38 0.94
CA GLU A 62 -8.46 -0.90 0.27
C GLU A 62 -7.68 -0.95 -1.05
N ILE A 63 -7.10 -2.11 -1.39
CA ILE A 63 -6.36 -2.39 -2.64
C ILE A 63 -7.29 -2.98 -3.69
#